data_AF-A0A2H0S9H5-F1
#
_entry.id   AF-A0A2H0S9H5-F1
#
_cell.length_a   1.000
_cell.length_b   1.000
_cell.length_c   1.000
_cell.angle_alpha   90.00
_cell.angle_beta   90.00
_cell.angle_gamma   90.00
#
_symmetry.space_group_name_H-M   'P 1'
#
loop_
_entity.id
_entity.type
_entity.pdbx_description
1 polymer ?
#
loop_
_entity_poly.entity_id
_entity_poly.type
_entity_poly.pdbx_seq_one_letter_code
_entity_poly.pdbx_strand_id
1 'polypeptide(L)'
;MGLESDTSERTASQIAAIQAAQRLAKQLIEERPEIANDYRSGLNQEEIVKKYGIDELAQTARVARTAVCEALKELLPDKDERAKLAETVTRRNGQECFEQGKGIHGMDTETRRAISSKAAQALVRDKKGMFAWTVEEYRKHGESLRERRIGIHGLTTEQRRQIGKTLHNERRGIFAQTTKELSANGRKARDMEVGVHAMTFEERSELARRNMADGKGVTAQSTEELRVIGKRVHQEGKGIHGLTHEEHVAHGQKSYEMGAGIHGLSATEKKAASQKAIISRGQIPWENHIFDPETGLDEHHYCLQLLSDPKFQIQRGDKNLTNLQAIADELNRIFHGGKTVRTRKGISMFKIQRVNRE
;
A
#
# COMPACT_ATOMS: atom_id res chain seq x y z
N MET A 1 -18.09 23.49 -17.45
CA MET A 1 -19.11 22.72 -18.17
C MET A 1 -20.44 23.00 -17.48
N GLY A 2 -21.23 23.92 -18.03
CA GLY A 2 -22.61 24.05 -17.59
C GLY A 2 -23.33 22.78 -17.99
N LEU A 3 -23.78 21.99 -17.02
CA LEU A 3 -24.80 20.98 -17.27
C LEU A 3 -26.04 21.77 -17.66
N GLU A 4 -26.24 22.00 -18.96
CA GLU A 4 -27.56 22.29 -19.48
C GLU A 4 -28.42 21.14 -18.98
N SER A 5 -29.21 21.42 -17.94
CA SER A 5 -30.09 20.42 -17.36
C SER A 5 -31.00 20.04 -18.50
N ASP A 6 -30.80 18.83 -19.02
CA ASP A 6 -31.68 18.21 -19.98
C ASP A 6 -33.08 18.26 -19.37
N THR A 7 -33.86 19.27 -19.76
CA THR A 7 -35.25 19.44 -19.41
C THR A 7 -36.03 18.43 -20.22
N SER A 8 -35.68 17.15 -20.07
CA SER A 8 -36.53 16.04 -20.40
C SER A 8 -37.94 16.39 -19.90
N GLU A 9 -38.90 16.33 -20.83
CA GLU A 9 -40.24 16.85 -20.63
C GLU A 9 -40.84 16.31 -19.34
N ARG A 10 -40.96 17.17 -18.33
CA ARG A 10 -41.66 16.81 -17.09
C ARG A 10 -43.11 16.52 -17.46
N THR A 11 -43.60 15.36 -17.04
CA THR A 11 -45.01 15.02 -17.24
C THR A 11 -45.91 16.03 -16.52
N ALA A 12 -47.14 16.22 -17.01
CA ALA A 12 -48.11 17.12 -16.38
C ALA A 12 -48.32 16.81 -14.89
N SER A 13 -48.31 15.53 -14.51
CA SER A 13 -48.39 15.09 -13.11
C SER A 13 -47.21 15.54 -12.25
N GLN A 14 -45.98 15.47 -12.79
CA GLN A 14 -44.79 15.98 -12.10
C GLN A 14 -44.85 17.50 -11.92
N ILE A 15 -45.31 18.23 -12.94
CA ILE A 15 -45.48 19.69 -12.86
C ILE A 15 -46.51 20.03 -11.78
N ALA A 16 -47.66 19.36 -11.77
CA ALA A 16 -48.70 19.56 -10.77
C ALA A 16 -48.20 19.26 -9.35
N ALA A 17 -47.41 18.20 -9.16
CA ALA A 17 -46.82 17.85 -7.87
C ALA A 17 -45.82 18.92 -7.37
N ILE A 18 -44.98 19.46 -8.27
CA ILE A 18 -44.04 20.55 -7.95
C ILE A 18 -44.81 21.81 -7.53
N GLN A 19 -45.84 22.19 -8.30
CA GLN A 19 -46.67 23.36 -7.99
C GLN A 19 -47.45 23.18 -6.68
N ALA A 20 -47.96 21.98 -6.41
CA ALA A 20 -48.61 21.66 -5.14
C ALA A 20 -47.64 21.81 -3.96
N ALA A 21 -46.41 21.28 -4.09
CA ALA A 21 -45.37 21.42 -3.07
C ALA A 21 -44.99 22.89 -2.83
N GLN A 22 -44.85 23.69 -3.88
CA GLN A 22 -44.55 25.12 -3.77
C GLN A 22 -45.66 25.93 -3.10
N ARG A 23 -46.93 25.63 -3.40
CA ARG A 23 -48.08 26.29 -2.75
C ARG A 23 -48.12 25.95 -1.26
N LEU A 24 -47.96 24.67 -0.92
CA LEU A 24 -47.92 24.23 0.46
C LEU A 24 -46.71 24.82 1.20
N ALA A 25 -45.55 24.94 0.56
CA ALA A 25 -44.37 25.57 1.15
C ALA A 25 -44.63 27.03 1.56
N LYS A 26 -45.31 27.82 0.71
CA LYS A 26 -45.69 29.21 1.05
C LYS A 26 -46.59 29.26 2.28
N GLN A 27 -47.58 28.38 2.35
CA GLN A 27 -48.45 28.27 3.52
C GLN A 27 -47.65 27.90 4.78
N LEU A 28 -46.71 26.95 4.70
CA LEU A 28 -45.85 26.56 5.82
C LEU A 28 -44.93 27.70 6.30
N ILE A 29 -44.44 28.54 5.38
CA ILE A 29 -43.61 29.70 5.74
C ILE A 29 -44.42 30.70 6.58
N GLU A 30 -45.68 30.93 6.22
CA GLU A 30 -46.57 31.88 6.89
C GLU A 30 -47.10 31.33 8.22
N GLU A 31 -47.58 30.08 8.22
CA GLU A 31 -48.28 29.49 9.36
C GLU A 31 -47.35 28.82 10.37
N ARG A 32 -46.17 28.33 9.93
CA ARG A 32 -45.28 27.44 10.70
C ARG A 32 -43.78 27.79 10.53
N PRO A 33 -43.34 29.04 10.79
CA PRO A 33 -41.93 29.42 10.66
C PRO A 33 -41.00 28.65 11.62
N GLU A 34 -41.54 28.02 12.68
CA GLU A 34 -40.80 27.24 13.67
C GLU A 34 -40.16 25.97 13.08
N ILE A 35 -40.59 25.55 11.88
CA ILE A 35 -39.97 24.46 11.11
C ILE A 35 -38.46 24.66 10.95
N ALA A 36 -38.01 25.91 10.81
CA ALA A 36 -36.59 26.22 10.71
C ALA A 36 -35.82 25.91 12.01
N ASN A 37 -36.44 26.17 13.17
CA ASN A 37 -35.84 25.87 14.47
C ASN A 37 -35.80 24.37 14.73
N ASP A 38 -36.83 23.64 14.31
CA ASP A 38 -36.85 22.18 14.38
C ASP A 38 -35.78 21.54 13.49
N TYR A 39 -35.59 22.09 12.29
CA TYR A 39 -34.51 21.62 11.42
C TYR A 39 -33.13 21.91 12.03
N ARG A 40 -32.95 23.08 12.64
CA ARG A 40 -31.72 23.43 13.40
C ARG A 40 -31.49 22.53 14.61
N SER A 41 -32.55 22.07 15.28
CA SER A 41 -32.45 21.13 16.40
C SER A 41 -32.19 19.68 15.97
N GLY A 42 -32.14 19.44 14.67
CA GLY A 42 -31.71 18.17 14.07
C GLY A 42 -32.84 17.30 13.55
N LEU A 43 -34.09 17.77 13.54
CA LEU A 43 -35.19 17.03 12.92
C LEU A 43 -34.99 16.97 11.41
N ASN A 44 -35.24 15.81 10.82
CA ASN A 44 -35.25 15.63 9.38
C ASN A 44 -36.62 16.02 8.79
N GLN A 45 -36.69 16.14 7.46
CA GLN A 45 -37.91 16.57 6.76
C GLN A 45 -39.11 15.65 7.03
N GLU A 46 -38.89 14.35 7.21
CA GLU A 46 -39.97 13.40 7.48
C GLU A 46 -40.50 13.54 8.90
N GLU A 47 -39.64 13.76 9.88
CA GLU A 47 -40.03 14.04 11.26
C GLU A 47 -40.79 15.37 11.37
N ILE A 48 -40.35 16.40 10.62
CA ILE A 48 -41.07 17.68 10.54
C ILE A 48 -42.46 17.47 9.92
N VAL A 49 -42.55 16.72 8.81
CA VAL A 49 -43.86 16.39 8.20
C VAL A 49 -44.79 15.75 9.23
N LYS A 50 -44.32 14.76 10.00
CA LYS A 50 -45.11 14.09 11.04
C LYS A 50 -45.46 15.00 12.20
N LYS A 51 -44.50 15.81 12.68
CA LYS A 51 -44.69 16.71 13.83
C LYS A 51 -45.80 17.74 13.58
N TYR A 52 -45.91 18.23 12.35
CA TYR A 52 -46.86 19.27 11.97
C TYR A 52 -48.08 18.75 11.19
N GLY A 53 -48.25 17.43 11.02
CA GLY A 53 -49.37 16.83 10.28
C GLY A 53 -49.44 17.28 8.81
N ILE A 54 -48.29 17.55 8.18
CA ILE A 54 -48.22 18.14 6.83
C ILE A 54 -48.68 17.13 5.76
N ASP A 55 -48.60 15.84 6.06
CA ASP A 55 -49.08 14.75 5.21
C ASP A 55 -50.61 14.75 5.05
N GLU A 56 -51.36 15.25 6.03
CA GLU A 56 -52.83 15.42 5.92
C GLU A 56 -53.21 16.53 4.92
N LEU A 57 -52.35 17.53 4.76
CA LEU A 57 -52.54 18.66 3.83
C LEU A 57 -52.01 18.35 2.42
N ALA A 58 -51.09 17.40 2.30
CA ALA A 58 -50.43 17.07 1.04
C ALA A 58 -51.12 15.91 0.32
N GLN A 59 -51.13 15.97 -1.02
CA GLN A 59 -51.66 14.86 -1.84
C GLN A 59 -50.85 13.55 -1.68
N THR A 60 -49.56 13.67 -1.38
CA THR A 60 -48.68 12.51 -1.17
C THR A 60 -47.58 12.88 -0.15
N ALA A 61 -47.04 11.87 0.53
CA ALA A 61 -45.88 12.05 1.43
C ALA A 61 -44.65 12.64 0.73
N ARG A 62 -44.51 12.45 -0.59
CA ARG A 62 -43.43 13.07 -1.37
C ARG A 62 -43.66 14.58 -1.52
N VAL A 63 -44.89 15.00 -1.83
CA VAL A 63 -45.25 16.42 -1.91
C VAL A 63 -45.06 17.11 -0.56
N ALA A 64 -45.45 16.48 0.55
CA ALA A 64 -45.23 17.01 1.90
C ALA A 64 -43.74 17.27 2.19
N ARG A 65 -42.87 16.28 1.96
CA ARG A 65 -41.42 16.43 2.17
C ARG A 65 -40.79 17.48 1.26
N THR A 66 -41.22 17.53 0.00
CA THR A 66 -40.76 18.57 -0.94
C THR A 66 -41.21 19.96 -0.48
N ALA A 67 -42.44 20.11 0.01
CA ALA A 67 -42.94 21.38 0.54
C ALA A 67 -42.11 21.86 1.74
N VAL A 68 -41.79 20.98 2.69
CA VAL A 68 -40.88 21.30 3.81
C VAL A 68 -39.49 21.70 3.30
N CYS A 69 -38.96 20.99 2.30
CA CYS A 69 -37.67 21.34 1.72
C CYS A 69 -37.67 22.72 1.05
N GLU A 70 -38.72 23.07 0.30
CA GLU A 70 -38.86 24.41 -0.29
C GLU A 70 -39.07 25.48 0.79
N ALA A 71 -39.88 25.22 1.82
CA ALA A 71 -40.07 26.14 2.94
C ALA A 71 -38.76 26.43 3.69
N LEU A 72 -37.95 25.39 3.95
CA LEU A 72 -36.64 25.54 4.56
C LEU A 72 -35.67 26.36 3.69
N LYS A 73 -35.84 26.42 2.36
CA LYS A 73 -34.97 27.26 1.54
C LYS A 73 -35.22 28.74 1.77
N GLU A 74 -36.46 29.14 2.00
CA GLU A 74 -36.82 30.53 2.28
C GLU A 74 -36.56 30.87 3.75
N LEU A 75 -36.91 29.98 4.68
CA LEU A 75 -36.72 30.21 6.12
C LEU A 75 -35.24 30.16 6.55
N LEU A 76 -34.39 29.44 5.80
CA LEU A 76 -32.93 29.35 6.01
C LEU A 76 -32.22 29.79 4.73
N PRO A 77 -32.11 31.10 4.44
CA PRO A 77 -31.60 31.59 3.16
C PRO A 77 -30.10 31.28 2.96
N ASP A 78 -29.32 31.19 4.04
CA ASP A 78 -27.90 30.82 3.98
C ASP A 78 -27.73 29.36 3.53
N LYS A 79 -27.16 29.20 2.32
CA LYS A 79 -26.91 27.90 1.70
C LYS A 79 -25.90 27.07 2.48
N ASP A 80 -24.89 27.71 3.09
CA ASP A 80 -23.84 27.02 3.83
C ASP A 80 -24.35 26.53 5.19
N GLU A 81 -25.20 27.30 5.86
CA GLU A 81 -25.94 26.87 7.06
C GLU A 81 -26.78 25.62 6.74
N ARG A 82 -27.59 25.65 5.67
CA ARG A 82 -28.42 24.51 5.26
C ARG A 82 -27.58 23.26 4.95
N ALA A 83 -26.44 23.42 4.31
CA ALA A 83 -25.55 22.30 3.97
C ALA A 83 -24.99 21.63 5.23
N LYS A 84 -24.54 22.41 6.22
CA LYS A 84 -24.03 21.90 7.52
C LYS A 84 -25.13 21.20 8.32
N LEU A 85 -26.34 21.76 8.35
CA LEU A 85 -27.49 21.13 9.00
C LEU A 85 -27.88 19.81 8.31
N ALA A 86 -27.92 19.79 6.98
CA ALA A 86 -28.20 18.59 6.20
C ALA A 86 -27.16 17.47 6.45
N GLU A 87 -25.88 17.83 6.55
CA GLU A 87 -24.82 16.88 6.91
C GLU A 87 -25.04 16.31 8.32
N THR A 88 -25.38 17.17 9.28
CA THR A 88 -25.64 16.76 10.68
C THR A 88 -26.81 15.80 10.77
N VAL A 89 -27.93 16.11 10.10
CA VAL A 89 -29.12 15.26 10.02
C VAL A 89 -28.81 13.94 9.32
N THR A 90 -28.07 13.98 8.20
CA THR A 90 -27.66 12.78 7.45
C THR A 90 -26.79 11.87 8.32
N ARG A 91 -25.87 12.44 9.10
CA ARG A 91 -25.01 11.69 10.03
C ARG A 91 -25.83 11.03 11.14
N ARG A 92 -26.77 11.76 11.75
CA ARG A 92 -27.70 11.20 12.76
C ARG A 92 -28.51 10.06 12.17
N ASN A 93 -29.17 10.27 11.03
CA ASN A 93 -29.96 9.23 10.36
C ASN A 93 -29.11 7.99 10.01
N GLY A 94 -27.86 8.19 9.61
CA GLY A 94 -26.90 7.11 9.35
C GLY A 94 -26.57 6.31 10.62
N GLN A 95 -26.38 7.00 11.74
CA GLN A 95 -26.14 6.39 13.05
C GLN A 95 -27.39 5.66 13.58
N GLU A 96 -28.57 6.26 13.48
CA GLU A 96 -29.83 5.59 13.86
C GLU A 96 -30.11 4.37 12.98
N CYS A 97 -29.88 4.45 11.67
CA CYS A 97 -29.97 3.27 10.79
C CYS A 97 -28.99 2.17 11.23
N PHE A 98 -27.76 2.55 11.62
CA PHE A 98 -26.76 1.62 12.13
C PHE A 98 -27.24 0.95 13.43
N GLU A 99 -27.66 1.74 14.41
CA GLU A 99 -28.14 1.26 15.72
C GLU A 99 -29.40 0.38 15.61
N GLN A 100 -30.30 0.71 14.68
CA GLN A 100 -31.53 -0.06 14.43
C GLN A 100 -31.31 -1.28 13.53
N GLY A 101 -30.10 -1.55 13.05
CA GLY A 101 -29.85 -2.65 12.13
C GLY A 101 -30.50 -2.48 10.75
N LYS A 102 -30.82 -1.24 10.35
CA LYS A 102 -31.52 -0.92 9.09
C LYS A 102 -30.54 -0.55 7.98
N GLY A 103 -30.84 -1.02 6.76
CA GLY A 103 -30.08 -0.71 5.55
C GLY A 103 -28.67 -1.28 5.55
N ILE A 104 -27.83 -0.82 4.62
CA ILE A 104 -26.46 -1.36 4.44
C ILE A 104 -25.57 -1.12 5.67
N HIS A 105 -25.83 -0.05 6.41
CA HIS A 105 -25.02 0.35 7.56
C HIS A 105 -25.34 -0.50 8.79
N GLY A 106 -26.61 -0.85 9.03
CA GLY A 106 -27.00 -1.71 10.15
C GLY A 106 -26.75 -3.21 9.95
N MET A 107 -26.38 -3.64 8.73
CA MET A 107 -25.96 -5.02 8.48
C MET A 107 -24.58 -5.28 9.07
N ASP A 108 -24.42 -6.44 9.72
CA ASP A 108 -23.10 -6.96 10.07
C ASP A 108 -22.25 -7.22 8.81
N THR A 109 -20.94 -7.35 9.01
CA THR A 109 -19.96 -7.47 7.94
C THR A 109 -20.21 -8.70 7.06
N GLU A 110 -20.63 -9.84 7.63
CA GLU A 110 -20.86 -11.07 6.89
C GLU A 110 -22.13 -10.97 6.03
N THR A 111 -23.22 -10.49 6.61
CA THR A 111 -24.48 -10.26 5.88
C THR A 111 -24.27 -9.28 4.74
N ARG A 112 -23.56 -8.17 4.98
CA ARG A 112 -23.21 -7.18 3.94
C ARG A 112 -22.36 -7.79 2.83
N ARG A 113 -21.37 -8.62 3.19
CA ARG A 113 -20.52 -9.33 2.22
C ARG A 113 -21.34 -10.33 1.40
N ALA A 114 -22.24 -11.08 2.03
CA ALA A 114 -23.09 -12.05 1.34
C ALA A 114 -24.04 -11.36 0.34
N ILE A 115 -24.70 -10.27 0.73
CA ILE A 115 -25.58 -9.50 -0.16
C ILE A 115 -24.78 -8.87 -1.31
N SER A 116 -23.63 -8.25 -1.01
CA SER A 116 -22.78 -7.64 -2.04
C SER A 116 -22.24 -8.68 -3.01
N SER A 117 -21.86 -9.86 -2.52
CA SER A 117 -21.43 -11.00 -3.34
C SER A 117 -22.57 -11.50 -4.24
N LYS A 118 -23.78 -11.70 -3.70
CA LYS A 118 -24.97 -12.07 -4.49
C LYS A 118 -25.31 -11.04 -5.55
N ALA A 119 -25.23 -9.75 -5.22
CA ALA A 119 -25.45 -8.67 -6.18
C ALA A 119 -24.40 -8.66 -7.29
N ALA A 120 -23.12 -8.81 -6.93
CA ALA A 120 -22.03 -8.93 -7.92
C ALA A 120 -22.21 -10.16 -8.82
N GLN A 121 -22.56 -11.32 -8.25
CA GLN A 121 -22.86 -12.53 -9.01
C GLN A 121 -24.05 -12.35 -9.96
N ALA A 122 -25.11 -11.67 -9.51
CA ALA A 122 -26.26 -11.34 -10.37
C ALA A 122 -25.86 -10.41 -11.52
N LEU A 123 -25.03 -9.39 -11.26
CA LEU A 123 -24.51 -8.51 -12.31
C LEU A 123 -23.65 -9.27 -13.33
N VAL A 124 -22.80 -10.19 -12.88
CA VAL A 124 -22.02 -11.06 -13.76
C VAL A 124 -22.93 -11.96 -14.59
N ARG A 125 -23.88 -12.66 -13.95
CA ARG A 125 -24.83 -13.57 -14.61
C ARG A 125 -25.67 -12.86 -15.65
N ASP A 126 -26.20 -11.69 -15.31
CA ASP A 126 -27.07 -10.90 -16.18
C ASP A 126 -26.28 -10.07 -17.20
N LYS A 127 -24.95 -10.17 -17.20
CA LYS A 127 -24.02 -9.41 -18.02
C LYS A 127 -24.23 -7.89 -17.96
N LYS A 128 -24.45 -7.36 -16.75
CA LYS A 128 -24.68 -5.94 -16.50
C LYS A 128 -23.46 -5.25 -15.87
N GLY A 129 -23.14 -4.09 -16.41
CA GLY A 129 -22.11 -3.20 -15.87
C GLY A 129 -20.68 -3.72 -16.04
N MET A 130 -19.77 -3.15 -15.27
CA MET A 130 -18.33 -3.37 -15.41
C MET A 130 -17.92 -4.84 -15.20
N PHE A 131 -18.61 -5.56 -14.30
CA PHE A 131 -18.31 -6.95 -13.97
C PHE A 131 -18.63 -7.96 -15.07
N ALA A 132 -19.38 -7.54 -16.09
CA ALA A 132 -19.73 -8.35 -17.24
C ALA A 132 -18.77 -8.20 -18.41
N TRP A 133 -17.89 -7.20 -18.35
CA TRP A 133 -16.98 -6.90 -19.43
C TRP A 133 -15.89 -7.95 -19.53
N THR A 134 -15.63 -8.37 -20.77
CA THR A 134 -14.42 -9.07 -21.15
C THR A 134 -13.19 -8.21 -20.85
N VAL A 135 -12.02 -8.85 -20.76
CA VAL A 135 -10.73 -8.14 -20.58
C VAL A 135 -10.52 -7.09 -21.68
N GLU A 136 -10.96 -7.37 -22.90
CA GLU A 136 -10.88 -6.44 -24.03
C GLU A 136 -11.82 -5.25 -23.89
N GLU A 137 -13.06 -5.45 -23.45
CA GLU A 137 -13.99 -4.36 -23.18
C GLU A 137 -13.50 -3.46 -22.04
N TYR A 138 -12.95 -4.05 -20.98
CA TYR A 138 -12.27 -3.32 -19.91
C TYR A 138 -11.13 -2.46 -20.46
N ARG A 139 -10.31 -3.04 -21.34
CA ARG A 139 -9.17 -2.34 -21.95
C ARG A 139 -9.64 -1.19 -22.84
N LYS A 140 -10.62 -1.42 -23.72
CA LYS A 140 -11.23 -0.39 -24.57
C LYS A 140 -11.87 0.72 -23.75
N HIS A 141 -12.54 0.39 -22.65
CA HIS A 141 -13.10 1.39 -21.76
C HIS A 141 -11.99 2.23 -21.10
N GLY A 142 -10.92 1.59 -20.60
CA GLY A 142 -9.76 2.28 -20.04
C GLY A 142 -9.04 3.18 -21.06
N GLU A 143 -8.93 2.74 -22.31
CA GLU A 143 -8.42 3.54 -23.43
C GLU A 143 -9.34 4.74 -23.71
N SER A 144 -10.65 4.53 -23.76
CA SER A 144 -11.64 5.59 -23.93
C SER A 144 -11.64 6.63 -22.79
N LEU A 145 -11.42 6.20 -21.53
CA LEU A 145 -11.25 7.11 -20.40
C LEU A 145 -9.96 7.93 -20.54
N ARG A 146 -8.89 7.32 -21.05
CA ARG A 146 -7.62 8.00 -21.34
C ARG A 146 -7.78 9.05 -22.45
N GLU A 147 -8.44 8.68 -23.55
CA GLU A 147 -8.73 9.57 -24.68
C GLU A 147 -9.58 10.77 -24.24
N ARG A 148 -10.65 10.52 -23.47
CA ARG A 148 -11.53 11.56 -22.93
C ARG A 148 -10.94 12.33 -21.76
N ARG A 149 -9.74 11.97 -21.32
CA ARG A 149 -9.03 12.55 -20.17
C ARG A 149 -9.84 12.56 -18.86
N ILE A 150 -10.56 11.48 -18.57
CA ILE A 150 -11.41 11.36 -17.38
C ILE A 150 -10.62 10.72 -16.23
N GLY A 151 -10.67 11.37 -15.05
CA GLY A 151 -10.10 10.85 -13.80
C GLY A 151 -8.59 10.58 -13.88
N ILE A 152 -8.12 9.54 -13.20
CA ILE A 152 -6.69 9.19 -13.13
C ILE A 152 -6.10 8.74 -14.47
N HIS A 153 -6.95 8.24 -15.37
CA HIS A 153 -6.57 7.77 -16.70
C HIS A 153 -6.30 8.91 -17.68
N GLY A 154 -6.87 10.10 -17.43
CA GLY A 154 -6.61 11.29 -18.23
C GLY A 154 -5.31 12.03 -17.93
N LEU A 155 -4.66 11.68 -16.83
CA LEU A 155 -3.42 12.30 -16.41
C LEU A 155 -2.23 11.63 -17.11
N THR A 156 -1.26 12.46 -17.51
CA THR A 156 0.04 11.96 -17.96
C THR A 156 0.81 11.36 -16.77
N THR A 157 1.83 10.54 -17.07
CA THR A 157 2.71 10.00 -16.03
C THR A 157 3.36 11.09 -15.21
N GLU A 158 3.77 12.20 -15.84
CA GLU A 158 4.39 13.32 -15.13
C GLU A 158 3.38 14.09 -14.27
N GLN A 159 2.14 14.28 -14.74
CA GLN A 159 1.07 14.87 -13.93
C GLN A 159 0.75 14.02 -12.70
N ARG A 160 0.66 12.70 -12.84
CA ARG A 160 0.49 11.79 -11.69
C ARG A 160 1.67 11.87 -10.73
N ARG A 161 2.89 11.95 -11.25
CA ARG A 161 4.11 12.12 -10.45
C ARG A 161 4.10 13.43 -9.68
N GLN A 162 3.69 14.52 -10.32
CA GLN A 162 3.59 15.83 -9.69
C GLN A 162 2.52 15.85 -8.59
N ILE A 163 1.35 15.27 -8.84
CA ILE A 163 0.32 15.10 -7.80
C ILE A 163 0.87 14.28 -6.63
N GLY A 164 1.59 13.18 -6.90
CA GLY A 164 2.25 12.39 -5.87
C GLY A 164 3.26 13.19 -5.04
N LYS A 165 4.09 14.02 -5.69
CA LYS A 165 5.03 14.93 -5.02
C LYS A 165 4.28 15.97 -4.18
N THR A 166 3.22 16.58 -4.71
CA THR A 166 2.39 17.54 -3.98
C THR A 166 1.74 16.90 -2.76
N LEU A 167 1.10 15.74 -2.91
CA LEU A 167 0.49 15.01 -1.78
C LEU A 167 1.53 14.62 -0.72
N HIS A 168 2.74 14.24 -1.13
CA HIS A 168 3.84 13.96 -0.23
C HIS A 168 4.29 15.21 0.52
N ASN A 169 4.52 16.31 -0.20
CA ASN A 169 5.00 17.58 0.38
C ASN A 169 3.97 18.22 1.30
N GLU A 170 2.69 18.18 0.93
CA GLU A 170 1.56 18.65 1.73
C GLU A 170 1.19 17.69 2.86
N ARG A 171 1.85 16.52 2.96
CA ARG A 171 1.52 15.46 3.93
C ARG A 171 0.03 15.13 3.92
N ARG A 172 -0.49 14.73 2.76
CA ARG A 172 -1.91 14.35 2.56
C ARG A 172 -2.06 12.86 2.27
N GLY A 173 -3.20 12.31 2.65
CA GLY A 173 -3.52 10.89 2.44
C GLY A 173 -2.55 9.97 3.19
N ILE A 174 -2.01 8.97 2.50
CA ILE A 174 -1.05 8.03 3.11
C ILE A 174 0.24 8.71 3.56
N PHE A 175 0.65 9.79 2.88
CA PHE A 175 1.85 10.55 3.21
C PHE A 175 1.69 11.48 4.43
N ALA A 176 0.47 11.66 4.91
CA ALA A 176 0.19 12.35 6.17
C ALA A 176 0.55 11.50 7.39
N GLN A 177 0.51 10.18 7.21
CA GLN A 177 0.58 9.24 8.31
C GLN A 177 2.03 9.00 8.71
N THR A 178 2.26 9.01 10.01
CA THR A 178 3.52 8.59 10.62
C THR A 178 3.73 7.09 10.42
N THR A 179 4.98 6.64 10.51
CA THR A 179 5.33 5.20 10.50
C THR A 179 4.55 4.41 11.56
N LYS A 180 4.27 5.03 12.71
CA LYS A 180 3.49 4.43 13.79
C LYS A 180 2.02 4.25 13.42
N GLU A 181 1.41 5.24 12.77
CA GLU A 181 0.03 5.17 12.27
C GLU A 181 -0.11 4.18 11.12
N LEU A 182 0.82 4.16 10.16
CA LEU A 182 0.86 3.16 9.10
C LEU A 182 0.96 1.75 9.68
N SER A 183 1.82 1.56 10.69
CA SER A 183 1.94 0.28 11.39
C SER A 183 0.68 -0.09 12.16
N ALA A 184 0.00 0.87 12.78
CA ALA A 184 -1.27 0.65 13.46
C ALA A 184 -2.40 0.28 12.48
N ASN A 185 -2.44 0.93 11.31
CA ASN A 185 -3.37 0.61 10.24
C ASN A 185 -3.08 -0.77 9.64
N GLY A 186 -1.82 -1.16 9.50
CA GLY A 186 -1.43 -2.50 9.11
C GLY A 186 -1.87 -3.58 10.11
N ARG A 187 -1.72 -3.31 11.43
CA ARG A 187 -2.26 -4.18 12.48
C ARG A 187 -3.78 -4.26 12.42
N LYS A 188 -4.46 -3.12 12.30
CA LYS A 188 -5.92 -3.07 12.17
C LYS A 188 -6.41 -3.84 10.93
N ALA A 189 -5.72 -3.72 9.80
CA ALA A 189 -6.05 -4.47 8.59
C ALA A 189 -5.87 -5.98 8.78
N ARG A 190 -4.85 -6.42 9.51
CA ARG A 190 -4.68 -7.81 9.93
C ARG A 190 -5.81 -8.25 10.86
N ASP A 191 -6.14 -7.47 11.88
CA ASP A 191 -7.15 -7.81 12.88
C ASP A 191 -8.57 -7.81 12.27
N MET A 192 -8.80 -7.03 11.20
CA MET A 192 -10.02 -7.05 10.39
C MET A 192 -10.02 -8.12 9.28
N GLU A 193 -8.94 -8.92 9.19
CA GLU A 193 -8.76 -9.95 8.17
C GLU A 193 -8.87 -9.43 6.71
N VAL A 194 -8.35 -8.23 6.46
CA VAL A 194 -8.35 -7.61 5.12
C VAL A 194 -6.96 -7.60 4.49
N GLY A 195 -6.86 -8.16 3.29
CA GLY A 195 -5.67 -8.08 2.43
C GLY A 195 -4.53 -9.02 2.82
N VAL A 196 -3.31 -8.75 2.32
CA VAL A 196 -2.15 -9.64 2.49
C VAL A 196 -1.69 -9.75 3.95
N HIS A 197 -2.02 -8.75 4.77
CA HIS A 197 -1.67 -8.75 6.19
C HIS A 197 -2.57 -9.67 7.04
N ALA A 198 -3.75 -10.03 6.55
CA ALA A 198 -4.65 -11.01 7.17
C ALA A 198 -4.15 -12.45 7.02
N MET A 199 -3.38 -12.71 5.96
CA MET A 199 -2.95 -14.05 5.64
C MET A 199 -1.92 -14.57 6.64
N THR A 200 -1.99 -15.86 6.98
CA THR A 200 -0.93 -16.57 7.69
C THR A 200 0.33 -16.67 6.83
N PHE A 201 1.44 -17.13 7.42
CA PHE A 201 2.66 -17.37 6.65
C PHE A 201 2.42 -18.48 5.61
N GLU A 202 1.66 -19.50 5.98
CA GLU A 202 1.30 -20.66 5.18
C GLU A 202 0.43 -20.24 3.98
N GLU A 203 -0.58 -19.40 4.22
CA GLU A 203 -1.45 -18.86 3.17
C GLU A 203 -0.70 -17.97 2.19
N ARG A 204 0.22 -17.12 2.69
CA ARG A 204 1.11 -16.34 1.81
C ARG A 204 2.04 -17.24 1.00
N SER A 205 2.57 -18.29 1.61
CA SER A 205 3.43 -19.27 0.94
C SER A 205 2.67 -20.05 -0.13
N GLU A 206 1.42 -20.43 0.12
CA GLU A 206 0.57 -21.10 -0.86
C GLU A 206 0.16 -20.17 -2.00
N LEU A 207 -0.20 -18.92 -1.69
CA LEU A 207 -0.46 -17.89 -2.70
C LEU A 207 0.77 -17.64 -3.58
N ALA A 208 1.97 -17.60 -2.98
CA ALA A 208 3.22 -17.47 -3.71
C ALA A 208 3.48 -18.68 -4.63
N ARG A 209 3.21 -19.91 -4.16
CA ARG A 209 3.29 -21.13 -4.98
C ARG A 209 2.29 -21.11 -6.14
N ARG A 210 1.04 -20.70 -5.91
CA ARG A 210 0.03 -20.54 -6.96
C ARG A 210 0.44 -19.49 -7.98
N ASN A 211 0.91 -18.32 -7.53
CA ASN A 211 1.40 -17.28 -8.44
C ASN A 211 2.59 -17.78 -9.27
N MET A 212 3.50 -18.58 -8.68
CA MET A 212 4.61 -19.20 -9.39
C MET A 212 4.12 -20.19 -10.46
N ALA A 213 3.16 -21.07 -10.12
CA ALA A 213 2.56 -22.01 -11.06
C ALA A 213 1.82 -21.28 -12.21
N ASP A 214 1.18 -20.16 -11.91
CA ASP A 214 0.46 -19.32 -12.87
C ASP A 214 1.37 -18.40 -13.71
N GLY A 215 2.69 -18.39 -13.48
CA GLY A 215 3.60 -17.47 -14.18
C GLY A 215 3.44 -16.00 -13.76
N LYS A 216 2.87 -15.72 -12.59
CA LYS A 216 2.57 -14.38 -12.08
C LYS A 216 3.63 -13.90 -11.08
N GLY A 217 4.14 -12.69 -11.31
CA GLY A 217 5.05 -12.01 -10.40
C GLY A 217 6.53 -12.34 -10.61
N VAL A 218 7.39 -11.60 -9.91
CA VAL A 218 8.85 -11.65 -10.09
C VAL A 218 9.42 -13.04 -9.77
N THR A 219 8.83 -13.75 -8.81
CA THR A 219 9.28 -15.09 -8.40
C THR A 219 8.93 -16.19 -9.40
N ALA A 220 8.05 -15.92 -10.36
CA ALA A 220 7.70 -16.86 -11.43
C ALA A 220 8.59 -16.73 -12.67
N GLN A 221 9.41 -15.67 -12.73
CA GLN A 221 10.29 -15.40 -13.86
C GLN A 221 11.58 -16.20 -13.74
N SER A 222 12.03 -16.75 -14.87
CA SER A 222 13.33 -17.38 -14.99
C SER A 222 14.48 -16.39 -14.79
N THR A 223 15.66 -16.90 -14.45
CA THR A 223 16.87 -16.08 -14.32
C THR A 223 17.19 -15.29 -15.60
N GLU A 224 16.89 -15.85 -16.77
CA GLU A 224 17.13 -15.19 -18.04
C GLU A 224 16.11 -14.07 -18.32
N GLU A 225 14.82 -14.28 -18.00
CA GLU A 225 13.82 -13.21 -18.10
C GLU A 225 14.15 -12.04 -17.17
N LEU A 226 14.55 -12.33 -15.93
CA LEU A 226 15.02 -11.31 -14.99
C LEU A 226 16.25 -10.58 -15.52
N ARG A 227 17.16 -11.29 -16.21
CA ARG A 227 18.33 -10.69 -16.85
C ARG A 227 17.93 -9.74 -17.98
N VAL A 228 16.99 -10.14 -18.84
CA VAL A 228 16.46 -9.29 -19.93
C VAL A 228 15.79 -8.04 -19.36
N ILE A 229 14.96 -8.20 -18.32
CA ILE A 229 14.31 -7.07 -17.63
C ILE A 229 15.36 -6.15 -17.02
N GLY A 230 16.38 -6.71 -16.35
CA GLY A 230 17.49 -5.94 -15.76
C GLY A 230 18.26 -5.14 -16.79
N LYS A 231 18.60 -5.75 -17.94
CA LYS A 231 19.23 -5.04 -19.07
C LYS A 231 18.37 -3.89 -19.58
N ARG A 232 17.06 -4.11 -19.76
CA ARG A 232 16.14 -3.08 -20.21
C ARG A 232 16.04 -1.92 -19.20
N VAL A 233 15.85 -2.22 -17.91
CA VAL A 233 15.79 -1.20 -16.85
C VAL A 233 17.08 -0.37 -16.79
N HIS A 234 18.23 -1.02 -16.98
CA HIS A 234 19.52 -0.34 -17.06
C HIS A 234 19.62 0.56 -18.30
N GLN A 235 19.27 0.06 -19.48
CA GLN A 235 19.29 0.82 -20.74
C GLN A 235 18.33 2.01 -20.73
N GLU A 236 17.16 1.85 -20.11
CA GLU A 236 16.16 2.89 -19.97
C GLU A 236 16.48 3.89 -18.84
N GLY A 237 17.56 3.69 -18.08
CA GLY A 237 17.91 4.56 -16.95
C GLY A 237 16.80 4.62 -15.91
N LYS A 238 16.19 3.48 -15.57
CA LYS A 238 15.09 3.43 -14.59
C LYS A 238 15.57 2.92 -13.23
N GLY A 239 14.92 3.41 -12.18
CA GLY A 239 15.24 3.02 -10.80
C GLY A 239 16.66 3.43 -10.41
N ILE A 240 17.38 2.52 -9.75
CA ILE A 240 18.75 2.77 -9.27
C ILE A 240 19.76 3.04 -10.40
N HIS A 241 19.50 2.53 -11.60
CA HIS A 241 20.36 2.74 -12.78
C HIS A 241 20.13 4.08 -13.47
N GLY A 242 19.06 4.81 -13.12
CA GLY A 242 18.79 6.15 -13.64
C GLY A 242 19.41 7.27 -12.84
N LEU A 243 19.96 6.95 -11.67
CA LEU A 243 20.53 7.95 -10.76
C LEU A 243 21.93 8.33 -11.22
N THR A 244 22.26 9.62 -11.12
CA THR A 244 23.64 10.08 -11.30
C THR A 244 24.52 9.64 -10.13
N HIS A 245 25.84 9.76 -10.27
CA HIS A 245 26.76 9.44 -9.18
C HIS A 245 26.49 10.31 -7.95
N GLU A 246 26.21 11.59 -8.16
CA GLU A 246 25.90 12.56 -7.11
C GLU A 246 24.60 12.22 -6.39
N GLU A 247 23.56 11.79 -7.11
CA GLU A 247 22.30 11.34 -6.51
C GLU A 247 22.49 10.07 -5.69
N HIS A 248 23.32 9.13 -6.17
CA HIS A 248 23.72 7.94 -5.40
C HIS A 248 24.40 8.31 -4.08
N VAL A 249 25.37 9.23 -4.14
CA VAL A 249 26.08 9.72 -2.95
C VAL A 249 25.11 10.41 -1.99
N ALA A 250 24.23 11.28 -2.50
CA ALA A 250 23.24 11.99 -1.67
C ALA A 250 22.26 11.03 -0.98
N HIS A 251 21.79 9.97 -1.66
CA HIS A 251 20.94 8.95 -1.05
C HIS A 251 21.69 8.11 -0.01
N GLY A 252 22.96 7.78 -0.26
CA GLY A 252 23.83 7.11 0.71
C GLY A 252 24.03 7.94 1.97
N GLN A 253 24.35 9.23 1.81
CA GLN A 253 24.55 10.17 2.90
C GLN A 253 23.25 10.40 3.70
N LYS A 254 22.11 10.55 3.04
CA LYS A 254 20.81 10.63 3.71
C LYS A 254 20.51 9.37 4.52
N SER A 255 20.81 8.18 3.98
CA SER A 255 20.62 6.92 4.70
C SER A 255 21.53 6.83 5.93
N TYR A 256 22.75 7.35 5.82
CA TYR A 256 23.69 7.47 6.94
C TYR A 256 23.17 8.43 8.02
N GLU A 257 22.75 9.63 7.64
CA GLU A 257 22.20 10.66 8.55
C GLU A 257 20.94 10.17 9.29
N MET A 258 20.07 9.43 8.59
CA MET A 258 18.87 8.84 9.19
C MET A 258 19.16 7.61 10.07
N GLY A 259 20.41 7.12 10.11
CA GLY A 259 20.73 5.86 10.78
C GLY A 259 19.92 4.69 10.21
N ALA A 260 19.72 4.64 8.90
CA ALA A 260 18.94 3.60 8.23
C ALA A 260 19.86 2.53 7.60
N GLY A 261 19.41 1.28 7.60
CA GLY A 261 20.15 0.17 6.99
C GLY A 261 21.46 -0.15 7.72
N ILE A 262 22.51 -0.50 6.97
CA ILE A 262 23.82 -0.87 7.54
C ILE A 262 24.46 0.29 8.32
N HIS A 263 24.16 1.54 7.95
CA HIS A 263 24.76 2.72 8.59
C HIS A 263 24.15 3.04 9.95
N GLY A 264 22.91 2.63 10.21
CA GLY A 264 22.25 2.74 11.52
C GLY A 264 22.74 1.76 12.57
N LEU A 265 23.45 0.71 12.15
CA LEU A 265 23.94 -0.32 13.05
C LEU A 265 25.22 0.14 13.76
N SER A 266 25.28 -0.10 15.06
CA SER A 266 26.51 -0.02 15.85
C SER A 266 27.57 -1.00 15.33
N ALA A 267 28.84 -0.82 15.74
CA ALA A 267 29.93 -1.72 15.32
C ALA A 267 29.67 -3.19 15.70
N THR A 268 29.08 -3.43 16.87
CA THR A 268 28.70 -4.77 17.35
C THR A 268 27.56 -5.36 16.55
N GLU A 269 26.54 -4.56 16.19
CA GLU A 269 25.43 -5.02 15.34
C GLU A 269 25.87 -5.29 13.90
N LYS A 270 26.77 -4.45 13.35
CA LYS A 270 27.40 -4.70 12.03
C LYS A 270 28.15 -6.02 12.04
N LYS A 271 28.91 -6.29 13.11
CA LYS A 271 29.63 -7.54 13.31
C LYS A 271 28.67 -8.73 13.36
N ALA A 272 27.61 -8.65 14.16
CA ALA A 272 26.61 -9.72 14.26
C ALA A 272 25.85 -9.95 12.93
N ALA A 273 25.50 -8.90 12.21
CA ALA A 273 24.85 -8.99 10.90
C ALA A 273 25.79 -9.64 9.86
N SER A 274 27.07 -9.28 9.88
CA SER A 274 28.10 -9.89 9.04
C SER A 274 28.25 -11.39 9.34
N GLN A 275 28.35 -11.78 10.61
CA GLN A 275 28.41 -13.18 11.02
C GLN A 275 27.16 -13.96 10.57
N LYS A 276 25.95 -13.41 10.78
CA LYS A 276 24.70 -14.02 10.30
C LYS A 276 24.69 -14.21 8.79
N ALA A 277 25.21 -13.25 8.02
CA ALA A 277 25.31 -13.35 6.57
C ALA A 277 26.32 -14.40 6.09
N ILE A 278 27.40 -14.63 6.84
CA ILE A 278 28.39 -15.69 6.58
C ILE A 278 27.75 -17.06 6.88
N ILE A 279 27.10 -17.20 8.04
CA ILE A 279 26.42 -18.43 8.47
C ILE A 279 25.28 -18.81 7.52
N SER A 280 24.47 -17.85 7.07
CA SER A 280 23.36 -18.12 6.15
C SER A 280 23.82 -18.62 4.77
N ARG A 281 25.09 -18.34 4.40
CA ARG A 281 25.74 -18.91 3.21
C ARG A 281 26.38 -20.28 3.48
N GLY A 282 26.19 -20.85 4.67
CA GLY A 282 26.78 -22.12 5.11
C GLY A 282 28.27 -22.01 5.45
N GLN A 283 28.80 -20.79 5.66
CA GLN A 283 30.22 -20.58 5.99
C GLN A 283 30.40 -20.39 7.49
N ILE A 284 31.57 -20.78 8.00
CA ILE A 284 31.94 -20.60 9.41
C ILE A 284 32.75 -19.30 9.55
N PRO A 285 32.37 -18.34 10.43
CA PRO A 285 33.17 -17.15 10.69
C PRO A 285 34.58 -17.49 11.21
N TRP A 286 35.54 -16.58 11.03
CA TRP A 286 36.93 -16.76 11.50
C TRP A 286 37.12 -16.61 13.02
N GLU A 287 36.08 -16.21 13.75
CA GLU A 287 36.17 -15.78 15.15
C GLU A 287 35.79 -16.86 16.16
N ASN A 288 35.46 -18.07 15.70
CA ASN A 288 35.36 -19.21 16.59
C ASN A 288 36.80 -19.65 16.86
N HIS A 289 37.38 -19.20 17.98
CA HIS A 289 38.70 -19.60 18.45
C HIS A 289 38.73 -21.12 18.73
N ILE A 290 38.78 -21.92 17.67
CA ILE A 290 39.11 -23.33 17.74
C ILE A 290 40.63 -23.34 17.85
N PHE A 291 41.12 -23.76 19.01
CA PHE A 291 42.53 -23.93 19.27
C PHE A 291 42.96 -25.30 18.76
N ASP A 292 44.08 -25.33 18.04
CA ASP A 292 44.76 -26.57 17.75
C ASP A 292 45.43 -27.08 19.04
N PRO A 293 45.09 -28.28 19.54
CA PRO A 293 45.65 -28.82 20.76
C PRO A 293 47.16 -29.08 20.69
N GLU A 294 47.74 -29.26 19.49
CA GLU A 294 49.18 -29.52 19.33
C GLU A 294 50.01 -28.24 19.33
N THR A 295 49.56 -27.21 18.62
CA THR A 295 50.30 -25.94 18.49
C THR A 295 49.88 -24.87 19.47
N GLY A 296 48.69 -24.99 20.09
CA GLY A 296 48.10 -23.96 20.95
C GLY A 296 47.67 -22.70 20.21
N LEU A 297 47.74 -22.70 18.87
CA LEU A 297 47.34 -21.58 18.02
C LEU A 297 45.86 -21.71 17.65
N ASP A 298 45.16 -20.58 17.58
CA ASP A 298 43.84 -20.57 16.97
C ASP A 298 43.95 -20.61 15.43
N GLU A 299 42.84 -20.97 14.77
CA GLU A 299 42.76 -21.08 13.31
C GLU A 299 43.30 -19.83 12.58
N HIS A 300 43.05 -18.66 13.16
CA HIS A 300 43.47 -17.38 12.60
C HIS A 300 44.99 -17.22 12.63
N HIS A 301 45.63 -17.45 13.77
CA HIS A 301 47.09 -17.39 13.92
C HIS A 301 47.79 -18.47 13.09
N TYR A 302 47.21 -19.68 13.05
CA TYR A 302 47.74 -20.75 12.23
C TYR A 302 47.70 -20.38 10.74
N CYS A 303 46.59 -19.82 10.25
CA CYS A 303 46.51 -19.33 8.87
C CYS A 303 47.61 -18.30 8.54
N LEU A 304 47.96 -17.42 9.49
CA LEU A 304 49.04 -16.45 9.31
C LEU A 304 50.41 -17.10 9.22
N GLN A 305 50.65 -18.14 10.02
CA GLN A 305 51.87 -18.93 9.91
C GLN A 305 51.98 -19.60 8.54
N LEU A 306 50.90 -20.22 8.05
CA LEU A 306 50.89 -20.87 6.73
C LEU A 306 51.11 -19.86 5.58
N LEU A 307 50.62 -18.62 5.72
CA LEU A 307 50.84 -17.57 4.71
C LEU A 307 52.32 -17.17 4.58
N SER A 308 53.09 -17.28 5.66
CA SER A 308 54.53 -16.97 5.72
C SER A 308 55.43 -18.18 5.45
N ASP A 309 54.89 -19.39 5.53
CA ASP A 309 55.65 -20.62 5.37
C ASP A 309 56.08 -20.82 3.90
N PRO A 310 57.40 -20.99 3.62
CA PRO A 310 57.91 -21.25 2.28
C PRO A 310 57.26 -22.44 1.58
N LYS A 311 56.79 -23.46 2.33
CA LYS A 311 56.17 -24.66 1.75
C LYS A 311 54.87 -24.37 1.00
N PHE A 312 54.20 -23.26 1.34
CA PHE A 312 53.00 -22.81 0.63
C PHE A 312 53.30 -21.71 -0.39
N GLN A 313 54.57 -21.39 -0.67
CA GLN A 313 54.91 -20.49 -1.76
C GLN A 313 55.20 -21.30 -3.03
N ILE A 314 54.55 -20.92 -4.13
CA ILE A 314 54.81 -21.48 -5.46
C ILE A 314 55.55 -20.44 -6.27
N GLN A 315 56.69 -20.83 -6.84
CA GLN A 315 57.39 -20.01 -7.81
C GLN A 315 56.71 -20.12 -9.18
N ARG A 316 56.28 -18.99 -9.75
CA ARG A 316 55.70 -18.92 -11.09
C ARG A 316 56.42 -17.83 -11.89
N GLY A 317 57.50 -18.21 -12.56
CA GLY A 317 58.47 -17.26 -13.14
C GLY A 317 59.20 -16.50 -12.04
N ASP A 318 59.32 -15.19 -12.19
CA ASP A 318 60.01 -14.31 -11.22
C ASP A 318 59.14 -13.94 -10.00
N LYS A 319 57.91 -14.46 -9.92
CA LYS A 319 56.96 -14.14 -8.85
C LYS A 319 56.76 -15.33 -7.91
N ASN A 320 56.88 -15.07 -6.62
CA ASN A 320 56.45 -15.98 -5.57
C ASN A 320 54.96 -15.75 -5.27
N LEU A 321 54.15 -16.77 -5.48
CA LEU A 321 52.70 -16.74 -5.25
C LEU A 321 52.34 -17.71 -4.11
N THR A 322 51.54 -17.24 -3.16
CA THR A 322 51.05 -18.11 -2.09
C THR A 322 49.99 -19.09 -2.61
N ASN A 323 50.16 -20.39 -2.33
CA ASN A 323 49.21 -21.46 -2.63
C ASN A 323 48.02 -21.43 -1.67
N LEU A 324 47.11 -20.49 -1.92
CA LEU A 324 45.92 -20.29 -1.10
C LEU A 324 44.98 -21.51 -1.04
N GLN A 325 45.05 -22.42 -2.03
CA GLN A 325 44.26 -23.66 -1.99
C GLN A 325 44.84 -24.64 -0.98
N ALA A 326 46.15 -24.90 -1.04
CA ALA A 326 46.81 -25.79 -0.08
C ALA A 326 46.70 -25.28 1.36
N ILE A 327 46.73 -23.96 1.57
CA ILE A 327 46.46 -23.36 2.89
C ILE A 327 45.02 -23.64 3.36
N ALA A 328 44.03 -23.50 2.48
CA ALA A 328 42.64 -23.80 2.82
C ALA A 328 42.44 -25.28 3.17
N ASP A 329 43.07 -26.18 2.41
CA ASP A 329 43.02 -27.62 2.64
C ASP A 329 43.67 -28.00 3.98
N GLU A 330 44.81 -27.38 4.31
CA GLU A 330 45.48 -27.60 5.59
C GLU A 330 44.66 -27.09 6.78
N LEU A 331 44.05 -25.90 6.67
CA LEU A 331 43.15 -25.38 7.71
C LEU A 331 41.93 -26.27 7.89
N ASN A 332 41.34 -26.77 6.80
CA ASN A 332 40.22 -27.70 6.85
C ASN A 332 40.59 -29.03 7.52
N ARG A 333 41.79 -29.54 7.24
CA ARG A 333 42.31 -30.76 7.85
C ARG A 333 42.44 -30.60 9.37
N ILE A 334 43.06 -29.52 9.82
CA ILE A 334 43.39 -29.31 11.25
C ILE A 334 42.16 -28.84 12.04
N PHE A 335 41.47 -27.79 11.60
CA PHE A 335 40.43 -27.13 12.39
C PHE A 335 39.01 -27.62 12.10
N HIS A 336 38.78 -28.28 10.95
CA HIS A 336 37.44 -28.66 10.51
C HIS A 336 37.27 -30.16 10.23
N GLY A 337 38.21 -30.99 10.69
CA GLY A 337 38.16 -32.45 10.54
C GLY A 337 38.07 -32.91 9.09
N GLY A 338 38.72 -32.18 8.18
CA GLY A 338 38.70 -32.44 6.73
C GLY A 338 37.46 -31.91 5.99
N LYS A 339 36.50 -31.28 6.67
CA LYS A 339 35.34 -30.67 6.00
C LYS A 339 35.76 -29.41 5.25
N THR A 340 35.22 -29.21 4.06
CA THR A 340 35.53 -28.05 3.20
C THR A 340 34.85 -26.76 3.70
N VAL A 341 35.34 -26.22 4.81
CA VAL A 341 34.81 -25.00 5.46
C VAL A 341 35.50 -23.76 4.91
N ARG A 342 36.84 -23.78 4.88
CA ARG A 342 37.67 -22.74 4.29
C ARG A 342 37.85 -23.00 2.80
N THR A 343 37.84 -21.92 2.04
CA THR A 343 38.02 -21.95 0.58
C THR A 343 39.17 -21.02 0.22
N ARG A 344 39.81 -21.28 -0.93
CA ARG A 344 40.81 -20.38 -1.52
C ARG A 344 40.39 -18.91 -1.50
N LYS A 345 39.13 -18.62 -1.84
CA LYS A 345 38.57 -17.26 -1.83
C LYS A 345 38.49 -16.69 -0.41
N GLY A 346 38.11 -17.52 0.58
CA GLY A 346 38.12 -17.15 2.00
C GLY A 346 39.51 -16.73 2.49
N ILE A 347 40.55 -17.51 2.16
CA ILE A 347 41.95 -17.19 2.52
C ILE A 347 42.43 -15.92 1.80
N SER A 348 42.06 -15.75 0.52
CA SER A 348 42.42 -14.54 -0.23
C SER A 348 41.83 -13.28 0.41
N MET A 349 40.56 -13.33 0.82
CA MET A 349 39.90 -12.20 1.50
C MET A 349 40.54 -11.92 2.85
N PHE A 350 40.90 -12.98 3.59
CA PHE A 350 41.62 -12.88 4.85
C PHE A 350 42.97 -12.15 4.70
N LYS A 351 43.77 -12.53 3.70
CA LYS A 351 45.04 -11.87 3.37
C LYS A 351 44.87 -10.38 3.04
N ILE A 352 43.87 -10.02 2.22
CA ILE A 352 43.60 -8.62 1.83
C ILE A 352 43.15 -7.78 3.02
N GLN A 353 42.26 -8.32 3.87
CA GLN A 353 41.75 -7.59 5.04
C GLN A 353 42.87 -7.21 6.02
N ARG A 354 43.95 -8.00 6.09
CA ARG A 354 45.11 -7.69 6.92
C ARG A 354 45.99 -6.58 6.33
N VAL A 355 46.29 -6.64 5.03
CA VAL A 355 47.10 -5.61 4.34
C VAL A 355 46.47 -4.22 4.47
N ASN A 356 45.15 -4.12 4.63
CA ASN A 356 44.45 -2.84 4.83
C ASN A 356 44.36 -2.39 6.31
N ARG A 357 44.78 -3.21 7.27
CA ARG A 357 44.77 -2.92 8.71
C ARG A 357 46.15 -2.55 9.26
N GLU A 358 47.21 -3.04 8.60
CA GLU A 358 48.59 -2.60 8.76
C GLU A 358 48.82 -1.33 7.92
#